data_AF-A0AB36S850-F1
#
_entry.id   AF-A0AB36S850-F1
#
_cell.length_a   1.000
_cell.length_b   1.000
_cell.length_c   1.000
_cell.angle_alpha   90.00
_cell.angle_beta   90.00
_cell.angle_gamma   90.00
#
_symmetry.space_group_name_H-M   'P 1'
#
loop_
_entity.id
_entity.type
_entity.pdbx_description
1 polymer ?
#
loop_
_entity_poly.entity_id
_entity_poly.type
_entity_poly.pdbx_seq_one_letter_code
_entity_poly.pdbx_strand_id
1 'polypeptide(L)'
;MKKKLLAYGFREAKKTQSYTLLTLDIHGMDDRFKTSLYWYSDQPKKIYINVFKLSGTQSISESDLFANTKGLYSGAVTNWESFKAAFPEIKVAL
;
A
#
# COMPACT_ATOMS: atom_id res chain seq x y z
N MET A 1 -14.72 7.03 1.10
CA MET A 1 -13.49 6.20 1.10
C MET A 1 -12.64 6.39 2.35
N LYS A 2 -12.11 7.59 2.64
CA LYS A 2 -11.28 7.90 3.84
C LYS A 2 -11.71 7.19 5.13
N LYS A 3 -12.98 7.34 5.56
CA LYS A 3 -13.50 6.71 6.79
C LYS A 3 -13.37 5.17 6.79
N LYS A 4 -13.64 4.51 5.66
CA LYS A 4 -13.52 3.05 5.53
C LYS A 4 -12.05 2.60 5.65
N LEU A 5 -11.14 3.32 5.01
CA LEU A 5 -9.70 3.04 5.08
C LEU A 5 -9.14 3.23 6.50
N LEU A 6 -9.54 4.30 7.18
CA LEU A 6 -9.17 4.52 8.59
C LEU A 6 -9.67 3.38 9.49
N ALA A 7 -10.92 2.93 9.30
CA ALA A 7 -11.47 1.79 10.05
C ALA A 7 -10.77 0.46 9.74
N TYR A 8 -10.23 0.31 8.53
CA TYR A 8 -9.44 -0.86 8.13
C TYR A 8 -8.02 -0.87 8.73
N GLY A 9 -7.56 0.26 9.26
CA GLY A 9 -6.23 0.39 9.89
C GLY A 9 -5.26 1.32 9.18
N PHE A 10 -5.69 2.03 8.13
CA PHE A 10 -4.86 3.12 7.59
C PHE A 10 -4.70 4.23 8.63
N ARG A 11 -3.52 4.85 8.63
CA ARG A 11 -3.20 6.01 9.47
C ARG A 11 -3.05 7.26 8.62
N GLU A 12 -3.40 8.41 9.18
CA GLU A 12 -3.16 9.70 8.51
C GLU A 12 -1.67 10.05 8.64
N ALA A 13 -0.95 10.05 7.51
CA ALA A 13 0.48 10.35 7.49
C ALA A 13 0.75 11.83 7.18
N LYS A 14 -0.10 12.46 6.36
CA LYS A 14 0.01 13.88 6.02
C LYS A 14 -1.35 14.46 5.67
N LYS A 15 -1.59 15.69 6.09
CA LYS A 15 -2.74 16.49 5.67
C LYS A 15 -2.28 17.85 5.21
N THR A 16 -2.71 18.24 4.02
CA THR A 16 -2.47 19.55 3.40
C THR A 16 -3.80 20.20 3.06
N GLN A 17 -3.77 21.42 2.52
CA GLN A 17 -4.98 22.06 2.00
C GLN A 17 -5.56 21.31 0.79
N SER A 18 -4.71 20.67 -0.02
CA SER A 18 -5.13 20.04 -1.28
C SER A 18 -5.43 18.54 -1.15
N TYR A 19 -4.76 17.84 -0.24
CA TYR A 19 -4.97 16.39 -0.06
C TYR A 19 -4.65 15.90 1.36
N THR A 20 -5.23 14.76 1.71
CA THR A 20 -4.82 13.88 2.82
C THR A 20 -4.14 12.64 2.25
N LEU A 21 -2.98 12.29 2.80
CA LEU A 21 -2.31 11.01 2.59
C LEU A 21 -2.60 10.08 3.76
N LEU A 22 -3.17 8.92 3.45
CA LEU A 22 -3.29 7.80 4.36
C LEU A 22 -2.27 6.71 4.01
N THR A 23 -1.71 6.04 5.03
CA THR A 23 -0.77 4.93 4.86
C THR A 23 -1.17 3.71 5.66
N LEU A 24 -0.94 2.53 5.09
CA LEU A 24 -1.06 1.24 5.76
C LEU A 24 0.20 0.44 5.52
N ASP A 25 0.84 -0.03 6.58
CA ASP A 25 1.99 -0.94 6.46
C ASP A 25 1.45 -2.35 6.22
N ILE A 26 1.93 -3.01 5.16
CA ILE A 26 1.46 -4.35 4.76
C ILE A 26 2.55 -5.41 4.81
N HIS A 27 3.75 -5.09 5.25
CA HIS A 27 4.83 -6.07 5.37
C HIS A 27 4.59 -7.08 6.49
N GLY A 28 5.09 -8.31 6.30
CA GLY A 28 5.21 -9.34 7.34
C GLY A 28 6.52 -9.24 8.13
N MET A 29 6.64 -10.07 9.17
CA MET A 29 7.84 -10.10 10.03
C MET A 29 9.10 -10.55 9.28
N ASP A 30 8.93 -11.48 8.33
CA ASP A 30 10.02 -12.05 7.53
C ASP A 30 10.27 -11.29 6.20
N ASP A 31 9.53 -10.21 5.95
CA ASP A 31 9.72 -9.42 4.74
C ASP A 31 11.04 -8.66 4.82
N ARG A 32 11.86 -8.79 3.77
CA ARG A 32 13.17 -8.13 3.69
C ARG A 32 13.03 -6.60 3.68
N PHE A 33 11.93 -6.10 3.15
CA PHE A 33 11.70 -4.69 2.97
C PHE A 33 10.33 -4.32 3.49
N LYS A 34 10.26 -3.16 4.15
CA LYS A 34 8.99 -2.55 4.49
C LYS A 34 8.22 -2.25 3.20
N THR A 35 6.95 -2.62 3.20
CA THR A 35 5.99 -2.30 2.13
C THR A 35 4.78 -1.62 2.74
N SER A 36 4.31 -0.55 2.11
CA SER A 36 3.16 0.24 2.58
C SER A 36 2.26 0.65 1.42
N LEU A 37 0.95 0.66 1.67
CA LEU A 37 -0.06 1.19 0.77
C LEU A 37 -0.29 2.67 1.04
N TYR A 38 -0.23 3.50 0.01
CA TYR A 38 -0.49 4.94 0.09
C TYR A 38 -1.78 5.28 -0.64
N TRP A 39 -2.67 6.00 0.03
CA TRP A 39 -3.93 6.50 -0.52
C TRP A 39 -3.99 8.02 -0.41
N TYR A 40 -4.34 8.70 -1.49
CA TYR A 40 -4.47 10.16 -1.50
C TYR A 40 -5.93 10.56 -1.71
N SER A 41 -6.40 11.57 -0.96
CA SER A 41 -7.81 11.96 -0.99
C SER A 41 -8.28 12.63 -2.29
N ASP A 42 -7.35 13.20 -3.04
CA ASP A 42 -7.55 13.76 -4.39
C ASP A 42 -7.58 12.69 -5.49
N GLN A 43 -7.12 11.46 -5.20
CA GLN A 43 -7.21 10.29 -6.09
C GLN A 43 -7.90 9.10 -5.39
N PRO A 44 -9.18 9.24 -5.01
CA PRO A 44 -9.82 8.34 -4.03
C PRO A 44 -10.02 6.89 -4.50
N LYS A 45 -9.89 6.61 -5.80
CA LYS A 45 -10.03 5.28 -6.41
C LYS A 45 -8.68 4.57 -6.65
N LYS A 46 -7.57 5.19 -6.26
CA LYS A 46 -6.23 4.67 -6.51
C LYS A 46 -5.48 4.36 -5.21
N ILE A 47 -4.60 3.37 -5.27
CA ILE A 47 -3.64 3.04 -4.23
C ILE A 47 -2.25 2.87 -4.84
N TYR A 48 -1.22 3.26 -4.10
CA TYR A 48 0.17 3.07 -4.48
C TYR A 48 0.81 2.04 -3.56
N ILE A 49 1.45 1.02 -4.12
CA ILE A 49 2.22 0.03 -3.37
C ILE A 49 3.66 0.55 -3.32
N ASN A 50 4.14 0.93 -2.13
CA ASN A 50 5.46 1.50 -1.95
C ASN A 50 6.36 0.55 -1.16
N VAL A 51 7.51 0.25 -1.73
CA VAL A 51 8.57 -0.54 -1.10
C VAL A 51 9.70 0.38 -0.66
N PHE A 52 10.16 0.20 0.58
CA PHE A 52 11.26 0.97 1.14
C PHE A 52 12.55 0.17 1.05
N LYS A 53 13.38 0.53 0.08
CA LYS A 53 14.71 -0.06 -0.15
C LYS A 53 15.79 0.83 0.45
N LEU A 54 17.00 0.30 0.56
CA LEU A 54 18.17 1.09 0.96
C LEU A 54 18.44 2.27 0.01
N SER A 55 18.11 2.10 -1.28
CA SER A 55 18.22 3.16 -2.30
C SER A 55 17.08 4.20 -2.25
N GLY A 56 16.12 4.05 -1.33
CA GLY A 56 14.96 4.91 -1.19
C GLY A 56 13.62 4.19 -1.40
N THR A 57 12.54 4.97 -1.41
CA THR A 57 11.18 4.47 -1.63
C THR A 57 10.90 4.31 -3.11
N GLN A 58 10.42 3.14 -3.50
CA GLN A 58 10.00 2.83 -4.86
C GLN A 58 8.53 2.43 -4.87
N SER A 59 7.76 3.09 -5.73
CA SER A 59 6.40 2.71 -6.09
C SER A 59 6.47 1.56 -7.11
N ILE A 60 5.76 0.46 -6.86
CA ILE A 60 5.80 -0.77 -7.68
C ILE A 60 4.41 -1.15 -8.19
N SER A 61 4.35 -1.84 -9.34
CA SER A 61 3.10 -2.38 -9.86
C SER A 61 2.61 -3.57 -9.02
N GLU A 62 1.36 -3.95 -9.22
CA GLU A 62 0.82 -5.19 -8.66
C GLU A 62 1.61 -6.42 -9.15
N SER A 63 1.93 -6.47 -10.45
CA SER A 63 2.71 -7.56 -11.02
C SER A 63 4.10 -7.67 -10.39
N ASP A 64 4.74 -6.55 -10.06
CA ASP A 64 6.06 -6.57 -9.40
C ASP A 64 5.97 -7.13 -7.97
N LEU A 65 4.88 -6.84 -7.25
CA LEU A 65 4.63 -7.39 -5.93
C LEU A 65 4.47 -8.91 -5.98
N PHE A 66 3.76 -9.44 -6.99
CA PHE A 66 3.59 -10.88 -7.19
C PHE A 66 4.80 -11.57 -7.81
N ALA A 67 5.58 -10.86 -8.62
CA ALA A 67 6.79 -11.36 -9.24
C ALA A 67 7.92 -11.63 -8.22
N ASN A 68 7.68 -11.44 -6.92
CA ASN A 68 8.52 -11.67 -5.74
C ASN A 68 9.44 -12.92 -5.80
N THR A 69 10.42 -12.88 -6.69
CA THR A 69 11.41 -13.93 -6.86
C THR A 69 12.22 -13.94 -5.57
N LYS A 70 12.14 -15.04 -4.82
CA LYS A 70 12.84 -15.30 -3.54
C LYS A 70 12.11 -14.87 -2.26
N GLY A 71 10.81 -14.55 -2.29
CA GLY A 71 10.03 -14.41 -1.05
C GLY A 71 10.36 -13.18 -0.20
N LEU A 72 10.86 -12.12 -0.83
CA LEU A 72 11.29 -10.87 -0.17
C LEU A 72 10.12 -10.07 0.46
N TYR A 73 8.88 -10.33 0.03
CA TYR A 73 7.66 -9.64 0.49
C TYR A 73 6.46 -10.60 0.68
N SER A 74 6.67 -11.81 1.18
CA SER A 74 5.59 -12.82 1.32
C SER A 74 4.43 -12.33 2.21
N GLY A 75 4.74 -11.59 3.28
CA GLY A 75 3.74 -10.94 4.12
C GLY A 75 2.98 -9.84 3.38
N ALA A 76 3.70 -9.01 2.62
CA ALA A 76 3.10 -7.99 1.77
C ALA A 76 2.14 -8.54 0.72
N VAL A 77 2.44 -9.68 0.10
CA VAL A 77 1.55 -10.35 -0.85
C VAL A 77 0.23 -10.75 -0.15
N THR A 78 0.33 -11.43 1.00
CA THR A 78 -0.84 -11.90 1.77
C THR A 78 -1.74 -10.73 2.22
N ASN A 79 -1.13 -9.68 2.76
CA ASN A 79 -1.84 -8.49 3.22
C ASN A 79 -2.43 -7.67 2.05
N TRP A 80 -1.77 -7.68 0.89
CA TRP A 80 -2.28 -7.05 -0.33
C TRP A 80 -3.53 -7.75 -0.85
N GLU A 81 -3.54 -9.09 -0.90
CA GLU A 81 -4.73 -9.86 -1.32
C GLU A 81 -5.92 -9.59 -0.40
N SER A 82 -5.67 -9.55 0.92
CA SER A 82 -6.70 -9.22 1.92
C SER A 82 -7.26 -7.81 1.70
N PHE A 83 -6.40 -6.83 1.42
CA PHE A 83 -6.82 -5.47 1.09
C PHE A 83 -7.66 -5.42 -0.19
N LYS A 84 -7.24 -6.11 -1.26
CA LYS A 84 -8.00 -6.16 -2.53
C LYS A 84 -9.38 -6.76 -2.35
N ALA A 85 -9.51 -7.80 -1.54
CA ALA A 85 -10.80 -8.41 -1.23
C ALA A 85 -11.72 -7.43 -0.48
N ALA A 86 -11.17 -6.64 0.45
CA ALA A 86 -11.92 -5.65 1.22
C ALA A 86 -12.29 -4.39 0.41
N PHE A 87 -11.50 -4.03 -0.60
CA PHE A 87 -11.68 -2.79 -1.40
C PHE A 87 -11.56 -3.05 -2.91
N PRO A 88 -12.44 -3.86 -3.51
CA PRO A 88 -12.36 -4.22 -4.94
C PRO A 88 -12.50 -3.01 -5.89
N GLU A 89 -13.08 -1.91 -5.40
CA GLU A 89 -13.23 -0.65 -6.14
C GLU A 89 -11.94 0.17 -6.25
N ILE A 90 -10.92 -0.10 -5.44
CA ILE A 90 -9.63 0.61 -5.47
C ILE A 90 -8.67 -0.14 -6.39
N LYS A 91 -8.02 0.58 -7.30
CA LYS A 91 -7.04 0.01 -8.25
C LYS A 91 -5.63 0.51 -7.94
N VAL A 92 -4.63 -0.31 -8.27
CA VAL A 92 -3.22 0.13 -8.23
C VAL A 92 -3.03 1.25 -9.24
N ALA A 93 -2.28 2.27 -8.86
CA ALA A 93 -2.09 3.47 -9.67
C ALA A 93 -1.09 3.30 -10.82
N LEU A 94 -0.28 2.24 -10.78
CA LEU A 94 0.81 1.90 -11.71
C LEU A 94 0.41 0.74 -12.61
#